data_AF-A0A4P7C1N7-F1
#
_entry.id   AF-A0A4P7C1N7-F1
#
_cell.length_a   1.000
_cell.length_b   1.000
_cell.length_c   1.000
_cell.angle_alpha   90.00
_cell.angle_beta   90.00
_cell.angle_gamma   90.00
#
_symmetry.space_group_name_H-M   'P 1'
#
loop_
_entity.id
_entity.type
_entity.pdbx_description
1 polymer ?
#
loop_
_entity_poly.entity_id
_entity_poly.type
_entity_poly.pdbx_seq_one_letter_code
_entity_poly.pdbx_strand_id
1 'polypeptide(L)'
;MGNLFAIALGGSIGAVSRYLVATGIYAWLGQAFPHGTLFVNVSGSFLMGFLNEFMLHRISLDAEYRAAILVGFLGAYTTFSTFALETLYLFEEGNLSKAALNILLSIILCLAAVWIGLVLGRQIFAADLYPWLGYGFPYGGLALVPLVAFALATVAGFFFHYFDLPAVDRVLILISLLGVITLAATLGLTLLLPEIRLEFQSLLSIFAVNALLGVAAVWLGTLMGNWLWRISKLP
;
A
#
# COMPACT_ATOMS: atom_id res chain seq x y z
N MET A 1 -35.29 5.90 11.53
CA MET A 1 -35.48 6.92 10.47
C MET A 1 -34.45 8.05 10.56
N GLY A 2 -34.06 8.54 11.75
CA GLY A 2 -33.01 9.59 11.90
C GLY A 2 -31.70 9.27 11.18
N ASN A 3 -31.22 8.03 11.33
CA ASN A 3 -30.03 7.53 10.64
C ASN A 3 -30.05 7.71 9.10
N LEU A 4 -31.21 7.55 8.44
CA LEU A 4 -31.31 7.69 6.98
C LEU A 4 -31.14 9.14 6.51
N PHE A 5 -31.70 10.11 7.24
CA PHE A 5 -31.52 11.54 6.93
C PHE A 5 -30.07 11.96 7.12
N ALA A 6 -29.43 11.49 8.19
CA ALA A 6 -28.03 11.79 8.45
C ALA A 6 -27.11 11.21 7.36
N ILE A 7 -27.35 9.96 6.94
CA ILE A 7 -26.65 9.33 5.79
C ILE A 7 -26.91 10.10 4.50
N ALA A 8 -28.14 10.53 4.22
CA ALA A 8 -28.48 11.28 3.01
C ALA A 8 -27.77 12.64 2.96
N LEU A 9 -27.72 13.35 4.09
CA LEU A 9 -26.97 14.62 4.22
C LEU A 9 -25.46 14.40 4.07
N GLY A 10 -24.91 13.40 4.74
CA GLY A 10 -23.50 13.03 4.57
C GLY A 10 -23.19 12.70 3.11
N GLY A 11 -24.03 11.88 2.47
CA GLY A 11 -23.88 11.46 1.09
C GLY A 11 -23.96 12.60 0.08
N SER A 12 -24.89 13.55 0.25
CA SER A 12 -24.97 14.72 -0.64
C SER A 12 -23.72 15.58 -0.54
N ILE A 13 -23.22 15.84 0.67
CA ILE A 13 -21.98 16.58 0.91
C ILE A 13 -20.78 15.82 0.33
N GLY A 14 -20.73 14.49 0.50
CA GLY A 14 -19.67 13.64 -0.04
C GLY A 14 -19.62 13.67 -1.57
N ALA A 15 -20.77 13.55 -2.22
CA ALA A 15 -20.88 13.60 -3.68
C ALA A 15 -20.46 14.97 -4.24
N VAL A 16 -20.90 16.07 -3.62
CA VAL A 16 -20.50 17.43 -4.03
C VAL A 16 -19.00 17.64 -3.81
N SER A 17 -18.46 17.18 -2.68
CA SER A 17 -17.03 17.28 -2.38
C SER A 17 -16.19 16.49 -3.38
N ARG A 18 -16.63 15.28 -3.74
CA ARG A 18 -15.98 14.46 -4.78
C ARG A 18 -15.94 15.21 -6.10
N TYR A 19 -17.06 15.79 -6.52
CA TYR A 19 -17.15 16.54 -7.78
C TYR A 19 -16.17 17.72 -7.78
N LEU A 20 -16.18 18.54 -6.73
CA LEU A 20 -15.32 19.72 -6.64
C LEU A 20 -13.83 19.35 -6.59
N VAL A 21 -13.46 18.37 -5.76
CA VAL A 21 -12.07 17.94 -5.62
C VAL A 21 -11.57 17.28 -6.91
N ALA A 22 -12.32 16.32 -7.47
CA ALA A 22 -11.91 15.66 -8.70
C ALA A 22 -11.77 16.65 -9.86
N THR A 23 -12.72 17.58 -10.01
CA THR A 23 -12.66 18.63 -11.05
C THR A 23 -11.46 19.56 -10.83
N GLY A 24 -11.16 19.93 -9.59
CA GLY A 24 -9.97 20.73 -9.26
C GLY A 24 -8.66 20.01 -9.61
N ILE A 25 -8.56 18.72 -9.29
CA ILE A 25 -7.40 17.91 -9.67
C ILE A 25 -7.28 17.77 -11.19
N TYR A 26 -8.40 17.57 -11.90
CA TYR A 26 -8.42 17.53 -13.37
C TYR A 26 -8.02 18.87 -14.00
N ALA A 27 -8.39 20.00 -13.40
CA ALA A 27 -7.96 21.31 -13.87
C ALA A 27 -6.44 21.52 -13.72
N TRP A 28 -5.83 20.88 -12.71
CA TRP A 28 -4.39 21.02 -12.44
C TRP A 28 -3.52 20.05 -13.24
N LEU A 29 -3.91 18.77 -13.29
CA LEU A 29 -3.09 17.70 -13.88
C LEU A 29 -3.56 17.29 -15.29
N GLY A 30 -4.69 17.84 -15.74
CA GLY A 30 -5.34 17.46 -17.00
C GLY A 30 -6.17 16.19 -16.89
N GLN A 31 -6.87 15.86 -17.99
CA GLN A 31 -7.81 14.73 -18.08
C GLN A 31 -7.25 13.52 -18.85
N ALA A 32 -5.95 13.55 -19.20
CA ALA A 32 -5.32 12.47 -19.95
C ALA A 32 -5.16 11.15 -19.15
N PHE A 33 -5.37 11.21 -17.84
CA PHE A 33 -5.41 10.08 -16.92
C PHE A 33 -6.36 10.44 -15.76
N PRO A 34 -7.05 9.46 -15.14
CA PRO A 34 -8.06 9.68 -14.09
C PRO A 34 -7.47 10.09 -12.72
N HIS A 35 -6.65 11.15 -12.69
CA HIS A 35 -6.00 11.64 -11.47
C HIS A 35 -7.02 12.13 -10.42
N GLY A 36 -8.13 12.74 -10.86
CA GLY A 36 -9.18 13.21 -9.96
C GLY A 36 -9.83 12.06 -9.20
N THR A 37 -10.24 11.01 -9.90
CA THR A 37 -10.83 9.80 -9.30
C THR A 37 -9.84 9.06 -8.41
N LEU A 38 -8.59 8.90 -8.85
CA LEU A 38 -7.55 8.28 -8.04
C LEU A 38 -7.34 9.05 -6.72
N PHE A 39 -7.28 10.38 -6.77
CA PHE A 39 -7.06 11.22 -5.59
C PHE A 39 -8.20 11.09 -4.57
N VAL A 40 -9.46 11.21 -5.00
CA VAL A 40 -10.61 11.12 -4.07
C VAL A 40 -10.71 9.72 -3.46
N ASN A 41 -10.41 8.67 -4.22
CA ASN A 41 -10.42 7.30 -3.70
C ASN A 41 -9.30 7.06 -2.67
N VAL A 42 -8.08 7.51 -2.95
CA VAL A 42 -6.93 7.34 -2.04
C VAL A 42 -7.12 8.16 -0.75
N SER A 43 -7.45 9.45 -0.88
CA SER A 43 -7.68 10.33 0.28
C SER A 43 -8.89 9.88 1.10
N GLY A 44 -9.98 9.47 0.44
CA GLY A 44 -11.17 8.93 1.11
C GLY A 44 -10.88 7.62 1.85
N SER A 45 -10.11 6.73 1.25
CA SER A 45 -9.67 5.47 1.89
C SER A 45 -8.83 5.72 3.13
N PHE A 46 -7.89 6.68 3.07
CA PHE A 46 -7.11 7.11 4.24
C PHE A 46 -8.01 7.63 5.37
N LEU A 47 -8.92 8.57 5.04
CA LEU A 47 -9.84 9.15 6.01
C LEU A 47 -10.76 8.08 6.61
N MET A 48 -11.19 7.11 5.81
CA MET A 48 -12.02 5.99 6.29
C MET A 48 -11.31 5.22 7.41
N GLY A 49 -10.04 4.84 7.20
CA GLY A 49 -9.25 4.15 8.21
C GLY A 49 -9.03 5.00 9.46
N PHE A 50 -8.59 6.24 9.27
CA PHE A 50 -8.26 7.14 10.36
C PHE A 50 -9.48 7.50 11.24
N LEU A 51 -10.58 7.92 10.61
CA LEU A 51 -11.79 8.33 11.32
C LEU A 51 -12.48 7.14 11.98
N ASN A 52 -12.41 5.94 11.40
CA ASN A 52 -12.94 4.75 12.04
C ASN A 52 -12.30 4.51 13.41
N GLU A 53 -10.98 4.64 13.52
CA GLU A 53 -10.24 4.45 14.77
C GLU A 53 -10.45 5.60 15.76
N PHE A 54 -10.52 6.84 15.25
CA PHE A 54 -10.87 8.02 16.05
C PHE A 54 -12.23 7.89 16.73
N MET A 55 -13.24 7.51 15.95
CA MET A 55 -14.61 7.31 16.43
C MET A 55 -14.75 6.08 17.33
N LEU A 56 -13.90 5.08 17.18
CA LEU A 56 -13.94 3.90 18.06
C LEU A 56 -13.39 4.23 19.45
N HIS A 57 -12.32 5.03 19.53
CA HIS A 57 -11.52 5.14 20.75
C HIS A 57 -11.62 6.48 21.48
N ARG A 58 -12.02 7.57 20.82
CA ARG A 58 -11.98 8.92 21.42
C ARG A 58 -13.30 9.63 21.52
N ILE A 59 -14.21 9.34 20.60
CA ILE A 59 -15.54 9.94 20.63
C ILE A 59 -16.57 8.82 20.57
N SER A 60 -17.32 8.66 21.65
CA SER A 60 -18.57 7.89 21.63
C SER A 60 -19.60 8.66 20.82
N LEU A 61 -19.48 8.63 19.49
CA LEU A 61 -20.49 9.17 18.59
C LEU A 61 -21.67 8.21 18.52
N ASP A 62 -22.88 8.76 18.54
CA ASP A 62 -24.07 7.98 18.24
C ASP A 62 -23.94 7.34 16.85
N ALA A 63 -24.51 6.13 16.73
CA ALA A 63 -24.43 5.33 15.51
C ALA A 63 -24.88 6.10 14.25
N GLU A 64 -25.79 7.07 14.41
CA GLU A 64 -26.27 7.92 13.31
C GLU A 64 -25.18 8.82 12.72
N TYR A 65 -24.36 9.47 13.55
CA TYR A 65 -23.27 10.33 13.08
C TYR A 65 -22.14 9.52 12.45
N ARG A 66 -21.83 8.35 13.02
CA ARG A 66 -20.84 7.43 12.45
C ARG A 66 -21.27 6.96 11.06
N ALA A 67 -22.54 6.58 10.89
CA ALA A 67 -23.07 6.19 9.60
C ALA A 67 -23.12 7.37 8.61
N ALA A 68 -23.49 8.57 9.05
CA ALA A 68 -23.49 9.78 8.22
C ALA A 68 -22.11 10.08 7.62
N ILE A 69 -21.05 9.91 8.41
CA ILE A 69 -19.67 10.20 7.98
C ILE A 69 -19.08 9.04 7.17
N LEU A 70 -19.14 7.82 7.69
CA LEU A 70 -18.47 6.67 7.08
C LEU A 70 -19.24 6.13 5.87
N VAL A 71 -20.56 5.97 6.00
CA VAL A 71 -21.41 5.42 4.93
C VAL A 71 -21.89 6.52 4.00
N GLY A 72 -22.37 7.64 4.56
CA GLY A 72 -22.83 8.78 3.76
C GLY A 72 -21.68 9.50 3.07
N PHE A 73 -20.94 10.30 3.82
CA PHE A 73 -19.93 11.20 3.26
C PHE A 73 -18.78 10.47 2.56
N LEU A 74 -18.04 9.61 3.27
CA LEU A 74 -16.89 8.92 2.68
C LEU A 74 -17.30 7.91 1.60
N GLY A 75 -18.45 7.25 1.78
CA GLY A 75 -19.03 6.37 0.77
C GLY A 75 -19.38 7.09 -0.53
N ALA A 76 -19.92 8.31 -0.47
CA ALA A 76 -20.22 9.12 -1.66
C ALA A 76 -19.02 9.93 -2.18
N TYR A 77 -18.04 10.21 -1.32
CA TYR A 77 -16.80 10.90 -1.66
C TYR A 77 -15.86 10.03 -2.50
N THR A 78 -15.85 8.73 -2.22
CA THR A 78 -15.13 7.72 -3.01
C THR A 78 -16.05 7.15 -4.11
N THR A 79 -15.48 6.57 -5.16
CA THR A 79 -16.25 6.01 -6.28
C THR A 79 -15.50 4.88 -6.97
N PHE A 80 -16.06 3.67 -6.90
CA PHE A 80 -15.57 2.53 -7.68
C PHE A 80 -16.16 2.52 -9.10
N SER A 81 -17.40 2.98 -9.29
CA SER A 81 -18.07 2.98 -10.59
C SER A 81 -17.41 3.94 -11.58
N THR A 82 -17.01 5.14 -11.13
CA THR A 82 -16.28 6.09 -11.98
C THR A 82 -14.91 5.53 -12.36
N PHE A 83 -14.17 4.95 -11.39
CA PHE A 83 -12.90 4.26 -11.66
C PHE A 83 -13.05 3.17 -12.72
N ALA A 84 -14.08 2.33 -12.63
CA ALA A 84 -14.32 1.26 -13.58
C ALA A 84 -14.63 1.79 -14.99
N LEU A 85 -15.47 2.83 -15.07
CA LEU A 85 -15.82 3.46 -16.35
C LEU A 85 -14.62 4.14 -17.02
N GLU A 86 -13.84 4.92 -16.26
CA GLU A 86 -12.62 5.57 -16.78
C GLU A 86 -11.57 4.54 -17.21
N THR A 87 -11.48 3.40 -16.51
CA THR A 87 -10.62 2.30 -16.93
C THR A 87 -11.07 1.68 -18.25
N LEU A 88 -12.39 1.47 -18.43
CA LEU A 88 -12.94 0.97 -19.69
C LEU A 88 -12.72 1.96 -20.84
N TYR A 89 -12.88 3.26 -20.62
CA TYR A 89 -12.59 4.26 -21.63
C TYR A 89 -11.11 4.24 -22.05
N LEU A 90 -10.18 4.07 -21.10
CA LEU A 90 -8.76 3.89 -21.44
C LEU A 90 -8.51 2.62 -22.28
N PHE A 91 -9.26 1.55 -22.05
CA PHE A 91 -9.21 0.36 -22.90
C PHE A 91 -9.75 0.63 -24.31
N GLU A 92 -10.91 1.30 -24.42
CA GLU A 92 -11.54 1.63 -25.70
C GLU A 92 -10.69 2.59 -26.55
N GLU A 93 -9.97 3.50 -25.91
CA GLU A 93 -8.99 4.39 -26.56
C GLU A 93 -7.69 3.67 -26.99
N GLY A 94 -7.53 2.39 -26.68
CA GLY A 94 -6.30 1.63 -26.93
C GLY A 94 -5.15 1.97 -25.98
N ASN A 95 -5.38 2.78 -24.95
CA ASN A 95 -4.41 3.20 -23.95
C ASN A 95 -4.17 2.13 -22.86
N LEU A 96 -3.77 0.92 -23.27
CA LEU A 96 -3.63 -0.26 -22.38
C LEU A 96 -2.70 0.00 -21.19
N SER A 97 -1.62 0.76 -21.39
CA SER A 97 -0.66 1.10 -20.32
C SER A 97 -1.31 1.96 -19.23
N LYS A 98 -2.10 2.97 -19.62
CA LYS A 98 -2.83 3.83 -18.68
C LYS A 98 -3.94 3.07 -17.97
N ALA A 99 -4.67 2.19 -18.67
CA ALA A 99 -5.69 1.35 -18.07
C ALA A 99 -5.09 0.44 -16.98
N ALA A 100 -3.99 -0.24 -17.29
CA ALA A 100 -3.26 -1.07 -16.33
C ALA A 100 -2.74 -0.26 -15.14
N LEU A 101 -2.17 0.92 -15.39
CA LEU A 101 -1.73 1.82 -14.32
C LEU A 101 -2.89 2.27 -13.43
N ASN A 102 -4.05 2.62 -14.00
CA ASN A 102 -5.20 3.05 -13.22
C ASN A 102 -5.69 1.95 -12.28
N ILE A 103 -5.78 0.71 -12.77
CA ILE A 103 -6.15 -0.46 -11.96
C ILE A 103 -5.15 -0.67 -10.82
N LEU A 104 -3.86 -0.78 -11.16
CA LEU A 104 -2.82 -1.10 -10.19
C LEU A 104 -2.67 0.00 -9.13
N LEU A 105 -2.61 1.27 -9.55
CA LEU A 105 -2.48 2.39 -8.63
C LEU A 105 -3.71 2.52 -7.74
N SER A 106 -4.92 2.39 -8.29
CA SER A 106 -6.14 2.48 -7.49
C SER A 106 -6.19 1.42 -6.39
N ILE A 107 -5.89 0.16 -6.72
CA ILE A 107 -5.90 -0.93 -5.75
C ILE A 107 -4.80 -0.74 -4.70
N ILE A 108 -3.55 -0.57 -5.14
CA ILE A 108 -2.40 -0.51 -4.23
C ILE A 108 -2.47 0.72 -3.33
N LEU A 109 -2.73 1.90 -3.90
CA LEU A 109 -2.74 3.14 -3.12
C LEU A 109 -3.94 3.23 -2.18
N CYS A 110 -5.13 2.76 -2.57
CA CYS A 110 -6.28 2.79 -1.66
C CYS A 110 -6.10 1.81 -0.48
N LEU A 111 -5.60 0.60 -0.74
CA LEU A 111 -5.29 -0.37 0.32
C LEU A 111 -4.19 0.14 1.26
N ALA A 112 -3.11 0.71 0.70
CA ALA A 112 -2.07 1.34 1.51
C ALA A 112 -2.61 2.52 2.31
N ALA A 113 -3.42 3.38 1.70
CA ALA A 113 -3.99 4.56 2.35
C ALA A 113 -4.89 4.21 3.53
N VAL A 114 -5.84 3.28 3.36
CA VAL A 114 -6.71 2.86 4.48
C VAL A 114 -5.89 2.20 5.58
N TRP A 115 -4.88 1.39 5.24
CA TRP A 115 -4.00 0.78 6.22
C TRP A 115 -3.21 1.83 7.02
N ILE A 116 -2.60 2.81 6.34
CA ILE A 116 -1.91 3.93 7.00
C ILE A 116 -2.87 4.71 7.90
N GLY A 117 -4.09 4.99 7.41
CA GLY A 117 -5.12 5.67 8.21
C GLY A 117 -5.47 4.92 9.49
N LEU A 118 -5.69 3.60 9.39
CA LEU A 118 -5.95 2.74 10.55
C LEU A 118 -4.78 2.74 11.54
N VAL A 119 -3.55 2.59 11.04
CA VAL A 119 -2.34 2.60 11.89
C VAL A 119 -2.27 3.93 12.62
N LEU A 120 -2.23 5.06 11.90
CA LEU A 120 -2.13 6.38 12.53
C LEU A 120 -3.27 6.66 13.51
N GLY A 121 -4.50 6.29 13.16
CA GLY A 121 -5.64 6.44 14.04
C GLY A 121 -5.43 5.72 15.37
N ARG A 122 -5.00 4.45 15.35
CA ARG A 122 -4.70 3.69 16.57
C ARG A 122 -3.59 4.30 17.39
N GLN A 123 -2.51 4.73 16.76
CA GLN A 123 -1.36 5.32 17.45
C GLN A 123 -1.74 6.57 18.24
N ILE A 124 -2.67 7.37 17.70
CA ILE A 124 -3.06 8.64 18.32
C ILE A 124 -4.19 8.43 19.34
N PHE A 125 -5.04 7.42 19.16
CA PHE A 125 -6.36 7.38 19.81
C PHE A 125 -6.60 6.19 20.75
N ALA A 126 -5.95 5.04 20.59
CA ALA A 126 -6.19 3.89 21.48
C ALA A 126 -5.34 3.98 22.76
N ALA A 127 -5.98 3.84 23.94
CA ALA A 127 -5.32 3.92 25.25
C ALA A 127 -4.91 2.54 25.83
N ASP A 128 -5.54 1.43 25.40
CA ASP A 128 -5.18 0.06 25.79
C ASP A 128 -4.85 -0.78 24.55
N LEU A 129 -3.59 -1.22 24.45
CA LEU A 129 -3.05 -2.01 23.34
C LEU A 129 -3.58 -3.46 23.36
N TYR A 130 -4.61 -3.77 22.58
CA TYR A 130 -5.07 -5.15 22.38
C TYR A 130 -4.36 -5.86 21.19
N PRO A 131 -4.17 -7.20 21.25
CA PRO A 131 -2.92 -7.89 20.91
C PRO A 131 -2.74 -8.33 19.45
N TRP A 132 -3.70 -8.11 18.57
CA TRP A 132 -3.66 -8.74 17.23
C TRP A 132 -3.34 -7.80 16.08
N LEU A 133 -3.16 -6.51 16.38
CA LEU A 133 -3.10 -5.44 15.36
C LEU A 133 -2.11 -4.32 15.73
N GLY A 134 -1.19 -4.63 16.66
CA GLY A 134 -0.39 -3.68 17.42
C GLY A 134 0.83 -3.07 16.73
N TYR A 135 1.24 -1.91 17.26
CA TYR A 135 2.64 -1.58 17.45
C TYR A 135 3.33 -2.81 18.05
N GLY A 136 4.07 -3.53 17.23
CA GLY A 136 4.53 -4.88 17.54
C GLY A 136 4.65 -5.74 16.28
N PHE A 137 3.88 -5.44 15.23
CA PHE A 137 4.33 -5.83 13.90
C PHE A 137 5.44 -4.85 13.49
N PRO A 138 6.67 -5.33 13.24
CA PRO A 138 7.78 -4.46 12.92
C PRO A 138 7.64 -4.05 11.46
N TYR A 139 6.63 -3.27 11.08
CA TYR A 139 6.39 -2.89 9.69
C TYR A 139 7.63 -2.23 9.07
N GLY A 140 8.36 -1.43 9.86
CA GLY A 140 9.68 -0.94 9.49
C GLY A 140 10.69 -2.05 9.23
N GLY A 141 10.76 -3.07 10.07
CA GLY A 141 11.64 -4.24 9.88
C GLY A 141 11.20 -5.17 8.75
N LEU A 142 9.89 -5.43 8.58
CA LEU A 142 9.30 -6.19 7.48
C LEU A 142 9.40 -5.48 6.14
N ALA A 143 9.43 -4.14 6.11
CA ALA A 143 9.70 -3.34 4.93
C ALA A 143 11.22 -3.20 4.69
N LEU A 144 12.04 -3.21 5.74
CA LEU A 144 13.49 -3.16 5.63
C LEU A 144 14.04 -4.37 4.86
N VAL A 145 13.48 -5.57 5.08
CA VAL A 145 13.87 -6.79 4.34
C VAL A 145 13.73 -6.63 2.82
N PRO A 146 12.53 -6.37 2.26
CA PRO A 146 12.38 -6.19 0.83
C PRO A 146 13.14 -4.96 0.33
N LEU A 147 13.28 -3.87 1.10
CA LEU A 147 14.07 -2.71 0.68
C LEU A 147 15.56 -3.01 0.54
N VAL A 148 16.16 -3.66 1.54
CA VAL A 148 17.58 -4.05 1.52
C VAL A 148 17.82 -5.13 0.46
N ALA A 149 16.93 -6.11 0.35
CA ALA A 149 17.00 -7.14 -0.69
C ALA A 149 16.89 -6.53 -2.10
N PHE A 150 15.98 -5.58 -2.32
CA PHE A 150 15.85 -4.84 -3.58
C PHE A 150 17.12 -4.05 -3.91
N ALA A 151 17.67 -3.30 -2.95
CA ALA A 151 18.88 -2.50 -3.14
C ALA A 151 20.09 -3.37 -3.49
N LEU A 152 20.32 -4.45 -2.74
CA LEU A 152 21.41 -5.38 -2.98
C LEU A 152 21.25 -6.12 -4.31
N ALA A 153 20.02 -6.56 -4.65
CA ALA A 153 19.75 -7.19 -5.94
C ALA A 153 19.94 -6.23 -7.12
N THR A 154 19.63 -4.93 -6.94
CA THR A 154 19.90 -3.88 -7.93
C THR A 154 21.39 -3.72 -8.18
N VAL A 155 22.18 -3.60 -7.10
CA VAL A 155 23.64 -3.50 -7.19
C VAL A 155 24.24 -4.76 -7.80
N ALA A 156 23.82 -5.94 -7.34
CA ALA A 156 24.29 -7.22 -7.85
C ALA A 156 23.97 -7.38 -9.34
N GLY A 157 22.73 -7.09 -9.77
CA GLY A 157 22.32 -7.14 -11.17
C GLY A 157 23.19 -6.26 -12.07
N PHE A 158 23.53 -5.05 -11.61
CA PHE A 158 24.46 -4.17 -12.33
C PHE A 158 25.86 -4.79 -12.46
N PHE A 159 26.43 -5.28 -11.34
CA PHE A 159 27.79 -5.85 -11.33
C PHE A 159 27.91 -7.20 -12.03
N PHE A 160 26.85 -8.00 -12.08
CA PHE A 160 26.83 -9.26 -12.83
C PHE A 160 27.14 -9.06 -14.30
N HIS A 161 26.69 -7.94 -14.86
CA HIS A 161 27.03 -7.54 -16.23
C HIS A 161 28.40 -6.89 -16.34
N TYR A 162 28.87 -6.19 -15.31
CA TYR A 162 30.22 -5.60 -15.30
C TYR A 162 31.33 -6.65 -15.27
N PHE A 163 31.14 -7.72 -14.50
CA PHE A 163 32.12 -8.82 -14.34
C PHE A 163 31.83 -10.04 -15.22
N ASP A 164 30.82 -9.96 -16.08
CA ASP A 164 30.37 -11.05 -16.98
C ASP A 164 30.18 -12.41 -16.27
N LEU A 165 29.53 -12.38 -15.10
CA LEU A 165 29.38 -13.57 -14.27
C LEU A 165 28.49 -14.63 -14.95
N PRO A 166 28.82 -15.93 -14.89
CA PRO A 166 27.97 -17.02 -15.38
C PRO A 166 26.58 -17.05 -14.73
N ALA A 167 25.57 -17.54 -15.46
CA ALA A 167 24.18 -17.59 -14.97
C ALA A 167 24.01 -18.38 -13.66
N VAL A 168 24.75 -19.48 -13.51
CA VAL A 168 24.73 -20.31 -12.30
C VAL A 168 25.21 -19.50 -11.09
N ASP A 169 26.30 -18.75 -11.23
CA ASP A 169 26.88 -17.96 -10.14
C ASP A 169 25.95 -16.82 -9.73
N ARG A 170 25.28 -16.17 -10.70
CA ARG A 170 24.26 -15.13 -10.41
C ARG A 170 23.13 -15.68 -9.55
N VAL A 171 22.60 -16.85 -9.92
CA VAL A 171 21.50 -17.49 -9.20
C VAL A 171 21.94 -17.88 -7.78
N LEU A 172 23.12 -18.48 -7.64
CA LEU A 172 23.66 -18.83 -6.32
C LEU A 172 23.82 -17.60 -5.43
N ILE A 173 24.41 -16.51 -5.94
CA ILE A 173 24.59 -15.27 -5.18
C ILE A 173 23.24 -14.69 -4.71
N LEU A 174 22.24 -14.62 -5.60
CA LEU A 174 20.93 -14.03 -5.26
C LEU A 174 20.14 -14.89 -4.27
N ILE A 175 20.13 -16.22 -4.43
CA ILE A 175 19.45 -17.13 -3.49
C ILE A 175 20.13 -17.09 -2.12
N SER A 176 21.46 -17.10 -2.07
CA SER A 176 22.21 -16.99 -0.81
C SER A 176 21.95 -15.65 -0.11
N LEU A 177 21.96 -14.53 -0.84
CA LEU A 177 21.62 -13.21 -0.28
C LEU A 177 20.19 -13.19 0.28
N LEU A 178 19.22 -13.68 -0.49
CA LEU A 178 17.83 -13.75 -0.06
C LEU A 178 17.68 -14.60 1.22
N GLY A 179 18.31 -15.77 1.25
CA GLY A 179 18.27 -16.67 2.41
C GLY A 179 18.83 -16.02 3.67
N VAL A 180 20.02 -15.42 3.58
CA VAL A 180 20.69 -14.76 4.73
C VAL A 180 19.87 -13.58 5.25
N ILE A 181 19.38 -12.70 4.36
CA ILE A 181 18.60 -11.53 4.76
C ILE A 181 17.27 -11.96 5.40
N THR A 182 16.57 -12.92 4.80
CA THR A 182 15.29 -13.43 5.31
C THR A 182 15.45 -14.05 6.70
N LEU A 183 16.49 -14.86 6.91
CA LEU A 183 16.83 -15.46 8.20
C LEU A 183 17.21 -14.41 9.24
N ALA A 184 18.17 -13.55 8.92
CA ALA A 184 18.67 -12.52 9.83
C ALA A 184 17.56 -11.57 10.26
N ALA A 185 16.70 -11.17 9.32
CA ALA A 185 15.57 -10.31 9.63
C ALA A 185 14.51 -11.03 10.45
N THR A 186 14.10 -12.25 10.08
CA THR A 186 13.11 -13.01 10.87
C THR A 186 13.59 -13.20 12.31
N LEU A 187 14.87 -13.52 12.51
CA LEU A 187 15.49 -13.59 13.83
C LEU A 187 15.54 -12.23 14.53
N GLY A 188 15.95 -11.17 13.83
CA GLY A 188 15.99 -9.81 14.38
C GLY A 188 14.61 -9.31 14.82
N LEU A 189 13.58 -9.54 14.02
CA LEU A 189 12.19 -9.22 14.37
C LEU A 189 11.75 -9.98 15.62
N THR A 190 12.11 -11.27 15.71
CA THR A 190 11.79 -12.11 16.86
C THR A 190 12.50 -11.63 18.13
N LEU A 191 13.76 -11.21 18.04
CA LEU A 191 14.57 -10.77 19.18
C LEU A 191 14.23 -9.34 19.64
N LEU A 192 13.80 -8.47 18.73
CA LEU A 192 13.41 -7.08 19.02
C LEU A 192 11.98 -6.95 19.56
N LEU A 193 11.18 -7.99 19.48
CA LEU A 193 9.77 -7.98 19.87
C LEU A 193 9.54 -9.00 20.99
N PRO A 194 9.72 -8.59 22.27
CA PRO A 194 9.56 -9.48 23.42
C PRO A 194 8.13 -10.05 23.55
N GLU A 195 7.15 -9.43 22.88
CA GLU A 195 5.76 -9.87 22.82
C GLU A 195 5.48 -10.92 21.73
N ILE A 196 6.37 -11.10 20.74
CA ILE A 196 6.31 -12.29 19.87
C ILE A 196 6.73 -13.45 20.75
N ARG A 197 5.74 -14.09 21.37
CA ARG A 197 5.95 -15.41 21.96
C ARG A 197 6.57 -16.27 20.86
N LEU A 198 7.65 -16.97 21.19
CA LEU A 198 8.39 -17.92 20.33
C LEU A 198 7.54 -19.16 19.97
N GLU A 199 6.26 -18.96 19.72
CA GLU A 199 5.36 -19.98 19.21
C GLU A 199 5.77 -20.27 17.77
N PHE A 200 6.04 -21.55 17.50
CA PHE A 200 6.54 -22.03 16.21
C PHE A 200 5.70 -21.56 15.02
N GLN A 201 4.37 -21.47 15.18
CA GLN A 201 3.44 -21.03 14.14
C GLN A 201 3.61 -19.54 13.76
N SER A 202 3.86 -18.68 14.75
CA SER A 202 4.08 -17.25 14.53
C SER A 202 5.40 -17.00 13.80
N LEU A 203 6.46 -17.72 14.19
CA LEU A 203 7.76 -17.68 13.52
C LEU A 203 7.67 -18.15 12.06
N LEU A 204 6.95 -19.25 11.81
CA LEU A 204 6.76 -19.79 10.47
C LEU A 204 5.99 -18.81 9.57
N SER A 205 4.98 -18.15 10.12
CA SER A 205 4.17 -17.16 9.39
C SER A 205 4.99 -15.92 9.01
N ILE A 206 5.77 -15.37 9.95
CA ILE A 206 6.65 -14.21 9.70
C ILE A 206 7.74 -14.59 8.68
N PHE A 207 8.33 -15.78 8.83
CA PHE A 207 9.31 -16.29 7.86
C PHE A 207 8.72 -16.39 6.46
N ALA A 208 7.53 -16.97 6.32
CA ALA A 208 6.87 -17.13 5.03
C ALA A 208 6.55 -15.77 4.36
N VAL A 209 6.04 -14.81 5.14
CA VAL A 209 5.77 -13.45 4.64
C VAL A 209 7.06 -12.75 4.22
N ASN A 210 8.12 -12.80 5.03
CA ASN A 210 9.42 -12.22 4.71
C ASN A 210 10.03 -12.86 3.45
N ALA A 211 9.93 -14.18 3.31
CA ALA A 211 10.44 -14.89 2.15
C ALA A 211 9.72 -14.46 0.86
N LEU A 212 8.39 -14.39 0.88
CA LEU A 212 7.60 -13.98 -0.28
C LEU A 212 7.88 -12.52 -0.69
N LEU A 213 7.91 -11.60 0.27
CA LEU A 213 8.25 -10.20 0.02
C LEU A 213 9.69 -10.05 -0.48
N GLY A 214 10.63 -10.81 0.10
CA GLY A 214 12.02 -10.84 -0.31
C GLY A 214 12.22 -11.35 -1.74
N VAL A 215 11.52 -12.42 -2.15
CA VAL A 215 11.55 -12.94 -3.53
C VAL A 215 11.10 -11.86 -4.52
N ALA A 216 9.97 -11.20 -4.23
CA ALA A 216 9.46 -10.13 -5.09
C ALA A 216 10.46 -8.96 -5.19
N ALA A 217 11.06 -8.57 -4.07
CA ALA A 217 12.07 -7.52 -4.01
C ALA A 217 13.34 -7.85 -4.79
N VAL A 218 13.87 -9.07 -4.66
CA VAL A 218 15.05 -9.52 -5.42
C VAL A 218 14.77 -9.50 -6.92
N TRP A 219 13.61 -10.02 -7.33
CA TRP A 219 13.24 -10.03 -8.74
C TRP A 219 13.16 -8.61 -9.32
N LEU A 220 12.44 -7.69 -8.68
CA LEU A 220 12.35 -6.29 -9.10
C LEU A 220 13.72 -5.59 -9.07
N GLY A 221 14.55 -5.86 -8.05
CA GLY A 221 15.89 -5.29 -7.94
C GLY A 221 16.79 -5.73 -9.08
N THR A 222 16.80 -7.01 -9.45
CA THR A 222 17.57 -7.48 -10.61
C THR A 222 17.12 -6.84 -11.92
N LEU A 223 15.81 -6.66 -12.13
CA LEU A 223 15.29 -5.95 -13.30
C LEU A 223 15.79 -4.50 -13.35
N MET A 224 15.76 -3.81 -12.21
CA MET A 224 16.28 -2.45 -12.09
C MET A 224 17.79 -2.39 -12.35
N GLY A 225 18.58 -3.31 -11.78
CA GLY A 225 20.03 -3.39 -11.98
C GLY A 225 20.40 -3.61 -13.45
N ASN A 226 19.69 -4.51 -14.14
CA ASN A 226 19.88 -4.75 -15.56
C ASN A 226 19.52 -3.51 -16.40
N TRP A 227 18.46 -2.82 -16.03
CA TRP A 227 18.04 -1.58 -16.69
C TRP A 227 19.07 -0.46 -16.52
N LEU A 228 19.59 -0.26 -15.30
CA LEU A 228 20.66 0.70 -15.01
C LEU A 228 21.94 0.40 -15.80
N TRP A 229 22.33 -0.87 -15.90
CA TRP A 229 23.48 -1.27 -16.71
C TRP A 229 23.29 -0.93 -18.20
N ARG A 230 22.10 -1.20 -18.76
CA ARG A 230 21.80 -0.85 -20.16
C ARG A 230 21.91 0.65 -20.41
N ILE A 231 21.44 1.47 -19.47
CA ILE A 231 21.55 2.94 -19.56
C ILE A 231 23.00 3.39 -19.51
N SER A 232 23.84 2.77 -18.67
CA SER A 232 25.27 3.10 -18.59
C SER A 232 26.06 2.83 -19.88
N LYS A 233 25.45 2.13 -20.85
CA LYS A 233 26.01 1.84 -22.18
C LYS A 233 25.44 2.72 -23.29
N LEU A 234 24.46 3.56 -22.99
CA LEU A 234 23.95 4.53 -23.96
C LEU A 234 25.00 5.63 -24.18
N PRO A 235 25.17 6.09 -25.44
CA PRO A 235 26.14 7.11 -25.80
C PRO A 235 25.85 8.49 -25.19
#